data_AF-A0A925XDN1-F1
#
_entry.id   AF-A0A925XDN1-F1
#
_cell.length_a   1.000
_cell.length_b   1.000
_cell.length_c   1.000
_cell.angle_alpha   90.00
_cell.angle_beta   90.00
_cell.angle_gamma   90.00
#
_symmetry.space_group_name_H-M   'P 1'
#
loop_
_entity.id
_entity.type
_entity.pdbx_description
1 polymer ?
#
loop_
_entity_poly.entity_id
_entity_poly.type
_entity_poly.pdbx_seq_one_letter_code
_entity_poly.pdbx_strand_id
1 'polypeptide(L)'
;MTDRQRVVIVGGGFAGLNATRSLRRADVQVTLVDRRNFHLFQPLLYQVATGGLSPGNIAAPLRSILRRQRNVEVLLAEVTDFDLAGRRLKLADGELSYDTLIVCTGSQTGYFGRGEWAKAAPGLKSIEDALDIRHRILSAFEAAERETDSQRRRDWLTFVIIGAGPTGVELAGTLAEIASHTLKYDYRHINPADARIVLVDLADRVLTAFPPDLSAAAAS
;
A
#
# COMPACT_ATOMS: atom_id res chain seq x y z
N MET A 1 -7.35 -42.18 -0.12
CA MET A 1 -7.16 -40.71 -0.11
C MET A 1 -6.02 -40.44 0.84
N THR A 2 -4.86 -39.99 0.35
CA THR A 2 -3.73 -39.69 1.23
C THR A 2 -4.08 -38.44 2.02
N ASP A 3 -4.18 -38.58 3.34
CA ASP A 3 -4.45 -37.51 4.30
C ASP A 3 -3.21 -36.61 4.39
N ARG A 4 -3.01 -35.79 3.35
CA ARG A 4 -1.87 -34.86 3.28
C ARG A 4 -2.05 -33.79 4.34
N GLN A 5 -0.97 -33.50 5.05
CA GLN A 5 -0.93 -32.42 6.03
C GLN A 5 -1.44 -31.11 5.41
N ARG A 6 -2.38 -30.46 6.09
CA ARG A 6 -3.05 -29.23 5.66
C ARG A 6 -2.31 -28.01 6.22
N VAL A 7 -1.71 -27.25 5.33
CA VAL A 7 -1.03 -25.99 5.65
C VAL A 7 -1.92 -24.83 5.20
N VAL A 8 -2.38 -24.03 6.15
CA VAL A 8 -3.13 -22.81 5.84
C VAL A 8 -2.23 -21.60 5.99
N ILE A 9 -2.25 -20.73 4.99
CA ILE A 9 -1.48 -19.49 4.95
C ILE A 9 -2.46 -18.32 4.87
N VAL A 10 -2.38 -17.38 5.81
CA VAL A 10 -3.28 -16.21 5.85
C VAL A 10 -2.53 -14.98 5.32
N GLY A 11 -2.97 -14.45 4.19
CA GLY A 11 -2.42 -13.26 3.53
C GLY A 11 -1.55 -13.59 2.30
N GLY A 12 -2.03 -13.24 1.11
CA GLY A 12 -1.36 -13.30 -0.20
C GLY A 12 -0.44 -12.11 -0.50
N GLY A 13 0.03 -11.41 0.53
CA GLY A 13 1.10 -10.41 0.43
C GLY A 13 2.46 -11.04 0.11
N PHE A 14 3.55 -10.30 0.29
CA PHE A 14 4.90 -10.80 0.02
C PHE A 14 5.24 -12.07 0.80
N ALA A 15 5.01 -12.06 2.11
CA ALA A 15 5.37 -13.18 2.97
C ALA A 15 4.58 -14.45 2.62
N GLY A 16 3.25 -14.36 2.57
CA GLY A 16 2.44 -15.54 2.32
C GLY A 16 2.56 -16.08 0.91
N LEU A 17 2.65 -15.23 -0.12
CA LEU A 17 2.89 -15.71 -1.49
C LEU A 17 4.23 -16.45 -1.61
N ASN A 18 5.29 -15.95 -0.97
CA ASN A 18 6.59 -16.64 -0.96
C ASN A 18 6.53 -17.94 -0.15
N ALA A 19 5.90 -17.95 1.03
CA ALA A 19 5.68 -19.15 1.82
C ALA A 19 4.93 -20.23 1.02
N THR A 20 3.85 -19.85 0.33
CA THR A 20 3.09 -20.74 -0.56
C THR A 20 3.98 -21.35 -1.63
N ARG A 21 4.80 -20.53 -2.32
CA ARG A 21 5.70 -20.99 -3.39
C ARG A 21 6.79 -21.93 -2.88
N SER A 22 7.32 -21.68 -1.69
CA SER A 22 8.34 -22.53 -1.06
C SER A 22 7.82 -23.94 -0.77
N LEU A 23 6.52 -24.09 -0.51
CA LEU A 23 5.87 -25.38 -0.26
C LEU A 23 5.46 -26.14 -1.53
N ARG A 24 5.82 -25.66 -2.72
CA ARG A 24 5.39 -26.24 -4.01
C ARG A 24 5.74 -27.73 -4.19
N ARG A 25 6.84 -28.18 -3.59
CA ARG A 25 7.34 -29.57 -3.70
C ARG A 25 7.14 -30.39 -2.42
N ALA A 26 6.59 -29.79 -1.37
CA ALA A 26 6.30 -30.49 -0.13
C ALA A 26 5.07 -31.40 -0.30
N ASP A 27 5.04 -32.54 0.38
CA ASP A 27 3.89 -33.46 0.38
C ASP A 27 2.79 -32.99 1.33
N VAL A 28 2.28 -31.78 1.07
CA VAL A 28 1.26 -31.09 1.88
C VAL A 28 0.20 -30.50 0.96
N GLN A 29 -1.01 -30.30 1.49
CA GLN A 29 -2.05 -29.50 0.84
C GLN A 29 -2.00 -28.07 1.40
N VAL A 30 -1.82 -27.08 0.53
CA VAL A 30 -1.74 -25.67 0.91
C VAL A 30 -3.05 -24.98 0.59
N THR A 31 -3.60 -24.22 1.53
CA THR A 31 -4.69 -23.27 1.28
C THR A 31 -4.19 -21.86 1.60
N LEU A 32 -4.07 -21.02 0.58
CA LEU A 32 -3.78 -19.59 0.74
C LEU A 32 -5.10 -18.83 0.86
N VAL A 33 -5.32 -18.21 2.02
CA VAL A 33 -6.52 -17.41 2.32
C VAL A 33 -6.16 -15.93 2.29
N ASP A 34 -6.87 -15.12 1.52
CA ASP A 34 -6.77 -13.67 1.57
C ASP A 34 -8.14 -13.04 1.29
N ARG A 35 -8.41 -11.87 1.87
CA ARG A 35 -9.61 -11.06 1.60
C ARG A 35 -9.56 -10.36 0.24
N ARG A 36 -8.40 -10.35 -0.42
CA ARG A 36 -8.17 -9.83 -1.77
C ARG A 36 -7.77 -10.97 -2.70
N ASN A 37 -8.28 -10.95 -3.93
CA ASN A 37 -7.98 -11.99 -4.92
C ASN A 37 -6.65 -11.79 -5.68
N PHE A 38 -5.86 -10.77 -5.32
CA PHE A 38 -4.61 -10.41 -5.96
C PHE A 38 -3.47 -10.18 -4.95
N HIS A 39 -2.26 -10.44 -5.40
CA HIS A 39 -1.04 -9.96 -4.76
C HIS A 39 -0.79 -8.51 -5.18
N LEU A 40 -0.45 -7.65 -4.21
CA LEU A 40 -0.14 -6.24 -4.43
C LEU A 40 1.35 -5.99 -4.22
N PHE A 41 2.03 -5.47 -5.24
CA PHE A 41 3.40 -5.00 -5.15
C PHE A 41 3.43 -3.60 -4.52
N GLN A 42 3.25 -3.55 -3.19
CA GLN A 42 3.14 -2.32 -2.40
C GLN A 42 4.25 -1.28 -2.64
N PRO A 43 5.52 -1.64 -2.92
CA PRO A 43 6.57 -0.64 -3.15
C PRO A 43 6.26 0.38 -4.26
N LEU A 44 5.40 0.05 -5.23
CA LEU A 44 5.06 0.97 -6.33
C LEU A 44 3.70 1.68 -6.14
N LEU A 45 3.12 1.63 -4.94
CA LEU A 45 1.86 2.32 -4.67
C LEU A 45 1.95 3.83 -4.85
N TYR A 46 3.12 4.43 -4.56
CA TYR A 46 3.32 5.87 -4.76
C TYR A 46 3.13 6.26 -6.23
N GLN A 47 3.57 5.42 -7.18
CA GLN A 47 3.39 5.68 -8.61
C GLN A 47 1.92 5.58 -9.05
N VAL A 48 1.11 4.78 -8.37
CA VAL A 48 -0.35 4.78 -8.59
C VAL A 48 -0.98 6.05 -8.01
N ALA A 49 -0.54 6.46 -6.82
CA ALA A 49 -1.03 7.64 -6.12
C ALA A 49 -0.71 8.94 -6.86
N THR A 50 0.38 8.96 -7.60
CA THR A 50 0.79 10.10 -8.43
C THR A 50 0.42 9.91 -9.90
N GLY A 51 -0.07 8.73 -10.29
CA GLY A 51 -0.61 8.45 -11.61
C GLY A 51 0.40 8.06 -12.69
N GLY A 52 1.66 7.80 -12.32
CA GLY A 52 2.68 7.22 -13.19
C GLY A 52 2.43 5.74 -13.55
N LEU A 53 1.67 5.01 -12.73
CA LEU A 53 1.25 3.63 -13.01
C LEU A 53 -0.26 3.42 -12.85
N SER A 54 -0.80 2.46 -13.61
CA SER A 54 -2.15 1.97 -13.37
C SER A 54 -2.15 0.90 -12.27
N PRO A 55 -3.25 0.76 -11.49
CA PRO A 55 -3.34 -0.28 -10.46
C PRO A 55 -3.09 -1.70 -10.99
N GLY A 56 -3.53 -1.98 -12.23
CA GLY A 56 -3.34 -3.28 -12.88
C GLY A 56 -1.87 -3.65 -13.15
N ASN A 57 -0.97 -2.67 -13.18
CA ASN A 57 0.47 -2.93 -13.36
C ASN A 57 1.14 -3.47 -12.08
N ILE A 58 0.54 -3.22 -10.91
CA ILE A 58 1.12 -3.60 -9.60
C ILE A 58 0.28 -4.64 -8.85
N ALA A 59 -0.84 -5.09 -9.43
CA ALA A 59 -1.77 -6.04 -8.86
C ALA A 59 -1.92 -7.27 -9.76
N ALA A 60 -1.48 -8.43 -9.26
CA ALA A 60 -1.51 -9.68 -10.02
C ALA A 60 -2.42 -10.71 -9.33
N PRO A 61 -3.42 -11.30 -10.03
CA PRO A 61 -4.34 -12.26 -9.41
C PRO A 61 -3.60 -13.47 -8.81
N LEU A 62 -3.87 -13.78 -7.54
CA LEU A 62 -3.19 -14.88 -6.82
C LEU A 62 -3.35 -16.22 -7.54
N ARG A 63 -4.56 -16.50 -8.03
CA ARG A 63 -4.87 -17.70 -8.82
C ARG A 63 -4.01 -17.77 -10.09
N SER A 64 -3.80 -16.65 -10.79
CA SER A 64 -2.97 -16.60 -12.00
C SER A 64 -1.50 -16.84 -11.68
N ILE A 65 -1.00 -16.31 -10.56
CA ILE A 65 0.38 -16.51 -10.09
C ILE A 65 0.63 -17.98 -9.72
N LEU A 66 -0.34 -18.60 -9.02
CA LEU A 66 -0.20 -19.93 -8.44
C LEU A 66 -0.71 -21.07 -9.34
N ARG A 67 -1.26 -20.76 -10.53
CA ARG A 67 -1.90 -21.73 -11.45
C ARG A 67 -1.10 -22.99 -11.79
N ARG A 68 0.24 -22.94 -11.69
CA ARG A 68 1.15 -24.07 -12.00
C ARG A 68 1.58 -24.87 -10.78
N GLN A 69 1.12 -24.50 -9.59
CA GLN A 69 1.36 -25.22 -8.35
C GLN A 69 0.15 -26.09 -8.06
N ARG A 70 0.34 -27.42 -8.09
CA ARG A 70 -0.78 -28.38 -8.02
C ARG A 70 -1.30 -28.62 -6.60
N ASN A 71 -0.47 -28.35 -5.59
CA ASN A 71 -0.79 -28.59 -4.20
C ASN A 71 -1.33 -27.35 -3.48
N VAL A 72 -1.76 -26.31 -4.21
CA VAL A 72 -2.31 -25.09 -3.62
C VAL A 72 -3.72 -24.82 -4.08
N GLU A 73 -4.57 -24.45 -3.13
CA GLU A 73 -5.85 -23.81 -3.34
C GLU A 73 -5.76 -22.35 -2.88
N VAL A 74 -6.39 -21.44 -3.63
CA VAL A 74 -6.56 -20.04 -3.23
C VAL A 74 -8.01 -19.85 -2.80
N LEU A 75 -8.21 -19.38 -1.58
CA LEU A 75 -9.51 -19.07 -1.00
C LEU A 75 -9.63 -17.55 -0.82
N LEU A 76 -10.64 -16.96 -1.45
CA LEU A 76 -10.99 -15.55 -1.21
C LEU A 76 -11.91 -15.52 0.02
N ALA A 77 -11.36 -15.18 1.17
CA ALA A 77 -12.11 -15.08 2.42
C ALA A 77 -11.42 -14.13 3.40
N GLU A 78 -12.22 -13.49 4.25
CA GLU A 78 -11.71 -12.69 5.37
C GLU A 78 -11.64 -13.56 6.62
N VAL A 79 -10.44 -13.69 7.19
CA VAL A 79 -10.22 -14.32 8.49
C VAL A 79 -10.55 -13.30 9.58
N THR A 80 -11.50 -13.66 10.45
CA THR A 80 -12.01 -12.77 11.50
C THR A 80 -11.47 -13.14 12.88
N ASP A 81 -11.10 -14.40 13.11
CA ASP A 81 -10.59 -14.88 14.41
C ASP A 81 -9.83 -16.22 14.27
N PHE A 82 -9.11 -16.61 15.32
CA PHE A 82 -8.29 -17.83 15.38
C PHE A 82 -8.71 -18.71 16.57
N ASP A 83 -9.25 -19.89 16.30
CA ASP A 83 -9.40 -20.95 17.30
C ASP A 83 -8.15 -21.84 17.31
N LEU A 84 -7.16 -21.46 18.11
CA LEU A 84 -5.88 -22.16 18.19
C LEU A 84 -6.00 -23.54 18.86
N ALA A 85 -6.91 -23.69 19.83
CA ALA A 85 -7.12 -24.95 20.53
C ALA A 85 -7.78 -25.99 19.62
N GLY A 86 -8.81 -25.57 18.87
CA GLY A 86 -9.48 -26.41 17.87
C GLY A 86 -8.78 -26.47 16.52
N ARG A 87 -7.68 -25.74 16.33
CA ARG A 87 -6.91 -25.62 15.07
C ARG A 87 -7.78 -25.22 13.87
N ARG A 88 -8.57 -24.15 14.06
CA ARG A 88 -9.48 -23.60 13.05
C ARG A 88 -9.29 -22.10 12.89
N LEU A 89 -9.41 -21.63 11.66
CA LEU A 89 -9.65 -20.22 11.35
C LEU A 89 -11.15 -19.96 11.32
N LYS A 90 -11.59 -18.88 11.95
CA LYS A 90 -12.93 -18.35 11.71
C LYS A 90 -12.87 -17.38 10.54
N LEU A 91 -13.71 -17.64 9.56
CA LEU A 91 -13.90 -16.80 8.38
C LEU A 91 -15.19 -16.00 8.58
N ALA A 92 -15.38 -14.92 7.82
CA ALA A 92 -16.62 -14.17 7.83
C ALA A 92 -17.85 -15.03 7.44
N ASP A 93 -17.63 -16.08 6.63
CA ASP A 93 -18.66 -16.94 6.04
C ASP A 93 -18.48 -18.43 6.35
N GLY A 94 -17.65 -18.80 7.34
CA GLY A 94 -17.45 -20.20 7.72
C GLY A 94 -16.20 -20.44 8.58
N GLU A 95 -15.66 -21.66 8.51
CA GLU A 95 -14.45 -22.04 9.24
C GLU A 95 -13.53 -22.89 8.36
N LEU A 96 -12.22 -22.81 8.62
CA LEU A 96 -11.20 -23.59 7.92
C LEU A 96 -10.27 -24.27 8.92
N SER A 97 -10.27 -25.61 8.92
CA SER A 97 -9.36 -26.41 9.76
C SER A 97 -7.96 -26.47 9.16
N TYR A 98 -6.94 -26.56 10.02
CA TYR A 98 -5.54 -26.69 9.60
C TYR A 98 -4.76 -27.63 10.50
N ASP A 99 -3.66 -28.17 9.98
CA ASP A 99 -2.65 -28.88 10.79
C ASP A 99 -1.45 -27.96 11.07
N THR A 100 -1.19 -27.01 10.18
CA THR A 100 -0.16 -25.97 10.34
C THR A 100 -0.67 -24.64 9.81
N LEU A 101 -0.43 -23.57 10.57
CA LEU A 101 -0.86 -22.21 10.24
C LEU A 101 0.35 -21.29 10.06
N ILE A 102 0.36 -20.53 8.96
CA ILE A 102 1.33 -19.47 8.69
C ILE A 102 0.57 -18.14 8.58
N VAL A 103 0.83 -17.20 9.48
CA VAL A 103 0.15 -15.89 9.50
C VAL A 103 1.02 -14.85 8.81
N CYS A 104 0.50 -14.26 7.73
CA CYS A 104 1.18 -13.32 6.84
C CYS A 104 0.27 -12.12 6.48
N THR A 105 -0.54 -11.66 7.45
CA THR A 105 -1.60 -10.64 7.27
C THR A 105 -1.10 -9.23 6.95
N GLY A 106 0.22 -8.99 7.04
CA GLY A 106 0.84 -7.70 6.79
C GLY A 106 0.68 -6.72 7.96
N SER A 107 0.62 -5.43 7.65
CA SER A 107 0.47 -4.35 8.62
C SER A 107 -0.53 -3.31 8.13
N GLN A 108 -1.03 -2.49 9.05
CA GLN A 108 -1.85 -1.32 8.76
C GLN A 108 -1.08 -0.04 9.12
N THR A 109 -1.55 1.10 8.62
CA THR A 109 -1.02 2.41 9.02
C THR A 109 -1.34 2.66 10.49
N GLY A 110 -0.31 2.90 11.29
CA GLY A 110 -0.46 3.29 12.70
C GLY A 110 -0.69 4.80 12.82
N TYR A 111 -1.72 5.19 13.57
CA TYR A 111 -2.04 6.59 13.86
C TYR A 111 -1.76 6.99 15.31
N PHE A 112 -0.92 6.24 16.03
CA PHE A 112 -0.49 6.54 17.41
C PHE A 112 -1.67 6.78 18.38
N GLY A 113 -2.74 6.01 18.25
CA GLY A 113 -3.96 6.13 19.06
C GLY A 113 -4.96 7.19 18.58
N ARG A 114 -4.66 7.92 17.50
CA ARG A 114 -5.50 8.98 16.91
C ARG A 114 -6.14 8.55 15.59
N GLY A 115 -7.04 7.58 15.67
CA GLY A 115 -7.69 6.99 14.48
C GLY A 115 -8.46 8.01 13.63
N GLU A 116 -8.87 9.14 14.20
CA GLU A 116 -9.52 10.23 13.49
C GLU A 116 -8.65 10.87 12.40
N TRP A 117 -7.32 10.77 12.53
CA TRP A 117 -6.36 11.32 11.57
C TRP A 117 -6.44 10.66 10.20
N ALA A 118 -6.87 9.39 10.12
CA ALA A 118 -6.98 8.66 8.87
C ALA A 118 -7.86 9.36 7.81
N LYS A 119 -8.84 10.17 8.24
CA LYS A 119 -9.69 10.96 7.33
C LYS A 119 -8.90 12.06 6.64
N ALA A 120 -8.05 12.77 7.39
CA ALA A 120 -7.27 13.90 6.90
C ALA A 120 -5.96 13.47 6.23
N ALA A 121 -5.30 12.45 6.79
CA ALA A 121 -4.03 11.91 6.34
C ALA A 121 -4.18 10.40 6.09
N PRO A 122 -4.71 9.98 4.92
CA PRO A 122 -4.84 8.57 4.59
C PRO A 122 -3.45 7.93 4.51
N GLY A 123 -3.38 6.63 4.82
CA GLY A 123 -2.18 5.83 4.59
C GLY A 123 -1.93 5.58 3.10
N LEU A 124 -0.89 4.82 2.79
CA LEU A 124 -0.62 4.33 1.43
C LEU A 124 -0.27 2.84 1.49
N LYS A 125 -1.28 2.01 1.76
CA LYS A 125 -1.13 0.55 1.94
C LYS A 125 -1.95 -0.28 0.96
N SER A 126 -2.86 0.38 0.24
CA SER A 126 -3.79 -0.27 -0.69
C SER A 126 -3.97 0.52 -1.98
N ILE A 127 -4.56 -0.12 -2.99
CA ILE A 127 -4.91 0.56 -4.26
C ILE A 127 -5.93 1.67 -3.98
N GLU A 128 -6.87 1.40 -3.08
CA GLU A 128 -7.92 2.34 -2.70
C GLU A 128 -7.32 3.60 -2.09
N ASP A 129 -6.33 3.44 -1.18
CA ASP A 129 -5.58 4.56 -0.62
C ASP A 129 -4.87 5.39 -1.69
N ALA A 130 -4.18 4.72 -2.63
CA ALA A 130 -3.45 5.38 -3.70
C ALA A 130 -4.40 6.20 -4.59
N LEU A 131 -5.56 5.65 -4.94
CA LEU A 131 -6.56 6.34 -5.74
C LEU A 131 -7.20 7.52 -4.99
N ASP A 132 -7.46 7.41 -3.68
CA ASP A 132 -7.94 8.53 -2.87
C ASP A 132 -6.90 9.66 -2.82
N ILE A 133 -5.63 9.34 -2.57
CA ILE A 133 -4.53 10.31 -2.58
C ILE A 133 -4.43 10.99 -3.96
N ARG A 134 -4.48 10.23 -5.06
CA ARG A 134 -4.47 10.77 -6.42
C ARG A 134 -5.60 11.75 -6.64
N HIS A 135 -6.81 11.36 -6.23
CA HIS A 135 -8.00 12.20 -6.34
C HIS A 135 -7.85 13.51 -5.57
N ARG A 136 -7.32 13.46 -4.33
CA ARG A 136 -7.06 14.64 -3.50
C ARG A 136 -6.02 15.57 -4.13
N ILE A 137 -4.94 15.02 -4.68
CA ILE A 137 -3.89 15.82 -5.36
C ILE A 137 -4.48 16.59 -6.53
N LEU A 138 -5.16 15.91 -7.45
CA LEU A 138 -5.73 16.54 -8.64
C LEU A 138 -6.83 17.53 -8.28
N SER A 139 -7.69 17.18 -7.33
CA SER A 139 -8.75 18.07 -6.85
C SER A 139 -8.21 19.33 -6.18
N ALA A 140 -7.05 19.27 -5.53
CA ALA A 140 -6.41 20.44 -4.94
C ALA A 140 -5.92 21.43 -6.02
N PHE A 141 -5.32 20.95 -7.11
CA PHE A 141 -4.95 21.80 -8.25
C PHE A 141 -6.18 22.42 -8.92
N GLU A 142 -7.26 21.66 -9.14
CA GLU A 142 -8.53 22.18 -9.67
C GLU A 142 -9.16 23.25 -8.74
N ALA A 143 -9.10 23.03 -7.42
CA ALA A 143 -9.60 24.00 -6.45
C ALA A 143 -8.75 25.29 -6.47
N ALA A 144 -7.43 25.16 -6.56
CA ALA A 144 -6.51 26.30 -6.66
C ALA A 144 -6.73 27.12 -7.94
N GLU A 145 -6.99 26.48 -9.08
CA GLU A 145 -7.30 27.12 -10.37
C GLU A 145 -8.54 28.02 -10.31
N ARG A 146 -9.53 27.62 -9.49
CA ARG A 146 -10.79 28.35 -9.30
C ARG A 146 -10.74 29.36 -8.16
N GLU A 147 -9.71 29.29 -7.31
CA GLU A 147 -9.61 30.15 -6.13
C GLU A 147 -9.04 31.52 -6.51
N THR A 148 -9.74 32.57 -6.08
CA THR A 148 -9.38 33.97 -6.37
C THR A 148 -8.58 34.59 -5.24
N ASP A 149 -8.77 34.12 -4.00
CA ASP A 149 -7.97 34.56 -2.87
C ASP A 149 -6.56 33.94 -2.92
N SER A 150 -5.54 34.79 -2.97
CA SER A 150 -4.16 34.34 -3.12
C SER A 150 -3.66 33.48 -1.97
N GLN A 151 -4.14 33.69 -0.74
CA GLN A 151 -3.73 32.91 0.42
C GLN A 151 -4.37 31.52 0.40
N ARG A 152 -5.68 31.45 0.18
CA ARG A 152 -6.39 30.16 0.09
C ARG A 152 -5.90 29.33 -1.09
N ARG A 153 -5.52 29.96 -2.20
CA ARG A 153 -4.87 29.30 -3.32
C ARG A 153 -3.54 28.66 -2.91
N ARG A 154 -2.70 29.36 -2.14
CA ARG A 154 -1.45 28.79 -1.58
C ARG A 154 -1.72 27.62 -0.65
N ASP A 155 -2.80 27.67 0.11
CA ASP A 155 -3.21 26.58 1.00
C ASP A 155 -3.59 25.32 0.19
N TRP A 156 -4.34 25.48 -0.91
CA TRP A 156 -4.64 24.38 -1.84
C TRP A 156 -3.38 23.79 -2.50
N LEU A 157 -2.38 24.62 -2.78
CA LEU A 157 -1.10 24.19 -3.35
C LEU A 157 -0.07 23.73 -2.30
N THR A 158 -0.48 23.57 -1.04
CA THR A 158 0.38 23.03 0.02
C THR A 158 0.03 21.57 0.30
N PHE A 159 0.99 20.68 0.08
CA PHE A 159 0.85 19.25 0.34
C PHE A 159 1.72 18.87 1.54
N VAL A 160 1.14 18.22 2.54
CA VAL A 160 1.84 17.77 3.75
C VAL A 160 1.90 16.25 3.76
N ILE A 161 3.12 15.70 3.85
CA ILE A 161 3.39 14.26 3.90
C ILE A 161 4.01 13.95 5.25
N ILE A 162 3.42 13.01 5.97
CA ILE A 162 3.86 12.60 7.32
C ILE A 162 4.63 11.28 7.20
N GLY A 163 5.88 11.29 7.65
CA GLY A 163 6.85 10.21 7.57
C GLY A 163 7.85 10.40 6.44
N ALA A 164 9.12 10.61 6.77
CA ALA A 164 10.26 10.74 5.87
C ALA A 164 11.03 9.42 5.67
N GLY A 165 10.33 8.29 5.80
CA GLY A 165 10.82 6.99 5.31
C GLY A 165 10.74 6.90 3.77
N PRO A 166 11.15 5.75 3.19
CA PRO A 166 11.18 5.57 1.74
C PRO A 166 9.89 6.00 1.03
N THR A 167 8.74 5.52 1.49
CA THR A 167 7.44 5.83 0.88
C THR A 167 7.10 7.31 0.89
N GLY A 168 7.40 8.04 1.97
CA GLY A 168 7.09 9.46 2.05
C GLY A 168 8.02 10.31 1.19
N VAL A 169 9.31 9.94 1.13
CA VAL A 169 10.29 10.59 0.25
C VAL A 169 9.96 10.33 -1.23
N GLU A 170 9.61 9.09 -1.60
CA GLU A 170 9.19 8.75 -2.98
C GLU A 170 7.94 9.53 -3.41
N LEU A 171 6.94 9.63 -2.51
CA LEU A 171 5.73 10.40 -2.76
C LEU A 171 6.04 11.90 -2.90
N ALA A 172 6.87 12.46 -2.02
CA ALA A 172 7.26 13.87 -2.06
C ALA A 172 7.99 14.21 -3.36
N GLY A 173 8.98 13.41 -3.74
CA GLY A 173 9.75 13.60 -4.98
C GLY A 173 8.87 13.49 -6.23
N THR A 174 8.02 12.46 -6.30
CA THR A 174 7.15 12.25 -7.47
C THR A 174 6.07 13.33 -7.57
N LEU A 175 5.55 13.82 -6.45
CA LEU A 175 4.61 14.95 -6.44
C LEU A 175 5.28 16.24 -6.92
N ALA A 176 6.53 16.49 -6.50
CA ALA A 176 7.32 17.63 -6.96
C ALA A 176 7.55 17.56 -8.48
N GLU A 177 7.89 16.38 -9.00
CA GLU A 177 8.06 16.15 -10.44
C GLU A 177 6.78 16.44 -11.22
N ILE A 178 5.63 15.92 -10.77
CA ILE A 178 4.35 16.15 -11.44
C ILE A 178 3.96 17.61 -11.45
N ALA A 179 4.08 18.29 -10.30
CA ALA A 179 3.76 19.70 -10.17
C ALA A 179 4.63 20.57 -11.10
N SER A 180 5.93 20.26 -11.18
CA SER A 180 6.90 21.07 -11.93
C SER A 180 7.04 20.71 -13.41
N HIS A 181 6.71 19.50 -13.83
CA HIS A 181 6.92 19.02 -15.20
C HIS A 181 5.64 18.57 -15.89
N THR A 182 4.81 17.77 -15.23
CA THR A 182 3.61 17.18 -15.86
C THR A 182 2.49 18.20 -15.98
N LEU A 183 2.12 18.86 -14.88
CA LEU A 183 0.95 19.75 -14.83
C LEU A 183 1.28 21.20 -15.19
N LYS A 184 2.56 21.53 -15.37
CA LYS A 184 3.07 22.91 -15.47
C LYS A 184 2.29 23.79 -16.46
N TYR A 185 1.76 23.23 -17.55
CA TYR A 185 1.07 23.97 -18.60
C TYR A 185 -0.42 23.63 -18.73
N ASP A 186 -0.96 22.82 -17.82
CA ASP A 186 -2.35 22.34 -17.87
C ASP A 186 -3.33 23.37 -17.28
N TYR A 187 -2.83 24.27 -16.43
CA TYR A 187 -3.60 25.27 -15.70
C TYR A 187 -3.35 26.69 -16.22
N ARG A 188 -4.37 27.55 -16.16
CA ARG A 188 -4.32 28.92 -16.75
C ARG A 188 -4.17 30.01 -15.70
N HIS A 189 -4.70 29.80 -14.50
CA HIS A 189 -4.73 30.81 -13.43
C HIS A 189 -3.74 30.53 -12.30
N ILE A 190 -3.23 29.30 -12.20
CA ILE A 190 -2.16 28.94 -11.28
C ILE A 190 -0.91 28.48 -12.04
N ASN A 191 0.22 28.53 -11.35
CA ASN A 191 1.41 27.79 -11.72
C ASN A 191 1.54 26.57 -10.80
N PRO A 192 1.28 25.35 -11.25
CA PRO A 192 1.40 24.15 -10.43
C PRO A 192 2.80 23.97 -9.83
N ALA A 193 3.85 24.49 -10.47
CA ALA A 193 5.22 24.45 -9.95
C ALA A 193 5.42 25.27 -8.66
N ASP A 194 4.46 26.14 -8.29
CA ASP A 194 4.46 26.85 -7.01
C ASP A 194 3.98 25.96 -5.84
N ALA A 195 3.64 24.69 -6.10
CA ALA A 195 3.24 23.74 -5.08
C ALA A 195 4.31 23.58 -4.00
N ARG A 196 3.89 23.75 -2.74
CA ARG A 196 4.76 23.57 -1.57
C ARG A 196 4.55 22.17 -1.00
N ILE A 197 5.60 21.36 -1.01
CA ILE A 197 5.57 20.00 -0.46
C ILE A 197 6.34 20.00 0.85
N VAL A 198 5.66 19.66 1.94
CA VAL A 198 6.21 19.66 3.29
C VAL A 198 6.28 18.22 3.77
N LEU A 199 7.49 17.70 3.97
CA LEU A 199 7.74 16.39 4.55
C LEU A 199 8.02 16.53 6.05
N VAL A 200 7.25 15.83 6.89
CA VAL A 200 7.33 15.92 8.35
C VAL A 200 7.68 14.55 8.93
N ASP A 201 8.70 14.46 9.77
CA ASP A 201 9.03 13.24 10.52
C ASP A 201 9.39 13.59 11.98
N LEU A 202 9.37 12.59 12.85
CA LEU A 202 9.86 12.70 14.23
C LEU A 202 11.39 12.56 14.31
N ALA A 203 11.99 11.90 13.33
CA ALA A 203 13.44 11.74 13.22
C ALA A 203 14.12 13.05 12.82
N ASP A 204 15.41 13.13 13.12
CA ASP A 204 16.28 14.26 12.80
C ASP A 204 16.74 14.29 11.33
N ARG A 205 16.50 13.21 10.57
CA ARG A 205 16.85 13.09 9.16
C ARG A 205 15.92 12.16 8.39
N VAL A 206 15.84 12.37 7.07
CA VAL A 206 15.08 11.49 6.16
C VAL A 206 15.78 10.16 5.97
N LEU A 207 15.05 9.10 5.60
CA LEU A 207 15.63 7.80 5.24
C LEU A 207 16.63 7.26 6.28
N THR A 208 16.28 7.27 7.57
CA THR A 208 17.18 6.91 8.68
C THR A 208 17.84 5.52 8.57
N ALA A 209 17.23 4.60 7.81
CA ALA A 209 17.80 3.28 7.51
C ALA A 209 19.02 3.33 6.57
N PHE A 210 19.26 4.46 5.89
CA PHE A 210 20.39 4.67 5.00
C PHE A 210 21.55 5.37 5.72
N PRO A 211 22.79 5.21 5.20
CA PRO A 211 23.94 5.99 5.64
C PRO A 211 23.67 7.51 5.70
N PRO A 212 24.26 8.24 6.68
CA PRO A 212 23.99 9.67 6.88
C PRO A 212 24.25 10.57 5.67
N ASP A 213 25.27 10.26 4.88
CA ASP A 213 25.63 10.98 3.65
C ASP A 213 24.57 10.85 2.57
N LEU A 214 24.02 9.64 2.35
CA LEU A 214 22.92 9.42 1.40
C LEU A 214 21.61 10.07 1.88
N SER A 215 21.38 10.06 3.18
CA SER A 215 20.25 10.75 3.82
C SER A 215 20.34 12.27 3.62
N ALA A 216 21.53 12.85 3.79
CA ALA A 216 21.77 14.28 3.54
C ALA A 216 21.58 14.64 2.06
N ALA A 217 22.09 13.81 1.14
CA ALA A 217 21.92 14.01 -0.29
C ALA A 217 20.45 13.91 -0.74
N ALA A 218 19.62 13.12 -0.04
CA ALA A 218 18.18 13.03 -0.32
C ALA A 218 17.37 14.21 0.24
N ALA A 219 17.93 14.97 1.20
CA ALA A 219 17.26 16.10 1.83
C ALA A 219 17.52 17.44 1.13
N SER A 220 18.48 17.50 0.21
CA SER A 220 18.83 18.67 -0.61
C SER A 220 17.98 18.75 -1.88
#